data_AF-A0A848UWF9-F1
#
_entry.id   AF-A0A848UWF9-F1
#
_cell.length_a   1.000
_cell.length_b   1.000
_cell.length_c   1.000
_cell.angle_alpha   90.00
_cell.angle_beta   90.00
_cell.angle_gamma   90.00
#
_symmetry.space_group_name_H-M   'P 1'
#
loop_
_entity.id
_entity.type
_entity.pdbx_description
1 polymer ?
#
loop_
_entity_poly.entity_id
_entity_poly.type
_entity_poly.pdbx_seq_one_letter_code
_entity_poly.pdbx_strand_id
1 'polypeptide(L)'
;MPLRSIIGIVLVTALSCGWLTVDATHNVVEQRHIQVALRKIGHQVLIHAEDSTSRVLPIHKKDDRYIVKFESEFALNPDDLVRSVQTVFEEYNIEESYIVEVEECESEAIAYSYEVQTQPADSVGFCADRTLPKGCYNLLFTLLDGSADELV
;
A
#
# COMPACT_ATOMS: atom_id res chain seq x y z
N MET A 1 17.23 21.94 -56.96
CA MET A 1 17.04 20.85 -55.97
C MET A 1 15.55 20.74 -55.67
N PRO A 2 14.93 19.58 -55.89
CA PRO A 2 13.50 19.51 -56.17
C PRO A 2 12.65 19.58 -54.89
N LEU A 3 11.72 20.54 -54.89
CA LEU A 3 10.70 20.85 -53.89
C LEU A 3 9.81 19.65 -53.47
N ARG A 4 9.92 18.52 -54.19
CA ARG A 4 9.18 17.27 -53.94
C ARG A 4 9.73 16.48 -52.74
N SER A 5 11.00 16.64 -52.38
CA SER A 5 11.60 15.93 -51.23
C SER A 5 11.22 16.52 -49.87
N ILE A 6 10.91 17.82 -49.79
CA ILE A 6 10.60 18.49 -48.52
C ILE A 6 9.19 18.14 -48.04
N ILE A 7 8.23 17.99 -48.96
CA ILE A 7 6.84 17.61 -48.65
C ILE A 7 6.76 16.20 -48.04
N GLY A 8 7.64 15.28 -48.48
CA GLY A 8 7.71 13.93 -47.93
C GLY A 8 8.23 13.87 -46.49
N ILE A 9 9.16 14.77 -46.11
CA ILE A 9 9.76 14.79 -44.77
C ILE A 9 8.78 15.38 -43.74
N VAL A 10 8.01 16.40 -44.12
CA VAL A 10 7.00 17.03 -43.22
C VAL A 10 5.84 16.08 -42.91
N LEU A 11 5.46 15.20 -43.85
CA LEU A 11 4.40 14.20 -43.63
C LEU A 11 4.82 13.06 -42.70
N VAL A 12 6.11 12.70 -42.66
CA VAL A 12 6.62 11.65 -41.76
C VAL A 12 6.67 12.13 -40.30
N THR A 13 6.96 13.41 -40.07
CA THR A 13 6.98 14.00 -38.72
C THR A 13 5.60 14.31 -38.15
N ALA A 14 4.56 14.40 -39.00
CA ALA A 14 3.18 14.61 -38.56
C ALA A 14 2.47 13.29 -38.15
N LEU A 15 2.96 12.13 -38.63
CA LEU A 15 2.45 10.81 -38.21
C LEU A 15 3.04 10.30 -36.89
N SER A 16 4.06 10.95 -36.32
CA SER A 16 4.70 10.51 -35.07
C SER A 16 4.22 11.22 -33.80
N CYS A 17 3.24 12.14 -33.88
CA CYS A 17 2.62 12.76 -32.69
C CYS A 17 1.47 11.93 -32.07
N GLY A 18 1.40 10.64 -32.40
CA GLY A 18 0.34 9.74 -31.93
C GLY A 18 0.68 8.90 -30.70
N TRP A 19 1.87 9.03 -30.12
CA TRP A 19 2.25 8.32 -28.90
C TRP A 19 2.75 9.32 -27.88
N LEU A 20 2.02 9.50 -26.78
CA LEU A 20 2.50 9.91 -25.44
C LEU A 20 1.34 10.52 -24.62
N THR A 21 0.35 9.71 -24.24
CA THR A 21 -0.47 9.97 -23.03
C THR A 21 -1.06 8.66 -22.51
N VAL A 22 -0.24 7.71 -22.07
CA VAL A 22 -0.69 6.56 -21.27
C VAL A 22 0.30 6.38 -20.14
N ASP A 23 0.11 7.11 -19.05
CA ASP A 23 0.93 6.94 -17.84
C ASP A 23 0.15 7.28 -16.56
N ALA A 24 -0.66 8.34 -16.57
CA ALA A 24 -1.41 8.75 -15.38
C ALA A 24 -2.58 7.82 -14.98
N THR A 25 -3.21 7.11 -15.93
CA THR A 25 -4.43 6.33 -15.64
C THR A 25 -4.12 5.00 -14.93
N HIS A 26 -2.97 4.38 -15.21
CA HIS A 26 -2.58 3.09 -14.62
C HIS A 26 -2.33 3.24 -13.10
N ASN A 27 -1.52 4.23 -12.74
CA ASN A 27 -1.16 4.54 -11.35
C ASN A 27 -2.38 4.81 -10.46
N VAL A 28 -3.44 5.44 -10.98
CA VAL A 28 -4.66 5.76 -10.20
C VAL A 28 -5.49 4.51 -9.90
N VAL A 29 -5.57 3.55 -10.83
CA VAL A 29 -6.34 2.31 -10.63
C VAL A 29 -5.64 1.43 -9.60
N GLU A 30 -4.32 1.31 -9.71
CA GLU A 30 -3.47 0.55 -8.78
C GLU A 30 -3.55 1.10 -7.35
N GLN A 31 -3.46 2.43 -7.18
CA GLN A 31 -3.63 3.06 -5.86
C GLN A 31 -5.01 2.76 -5.24
N ARG A 32 -6.08 2.77 -6.05
CA ARG A 32 -7.42 2.45 -5.55
C ARG A 32 -7.53 0.97 -5.17
N HIS A 33 -6.92 0.08 -5.95
CA HIS A 33 -6.85 -1.36 -5.66
C HIS A 33 -6.21 -1.60 -4.29
N ILE A 34 -5.04 -0.99 -4.03
CA ILE A 34 -4.36 -1.03 -2.74
C ILE A 34 -5.25 -0.49 -1.61
N GLN A 35 -5.89 0.68 -1.80
CA GLN A 35 -6.77 1.26 -0.78
C GLN A 35 -7.98 0.37 -0.43
N VAL A 36 -8.50 -0.41 -1.38
CA VAL A 36 -9.57 -1.38 -1.10
C VAL A 36 -9.04 -2.53 -0.26
N ALA A 37 -7.88 -3.09 -0.61
CA ALA A 37 -7.22 -4.14 0.18
C ALA A 37 -6.91 -3.66 1.61
N LEU A 38 -6.30 -2.49 1.77
CA LEU A 38 -5.99 -1.91 3.08
C LEU A 38 -7.24 -1.66 3.92
N ARG A 39 -8.35 -1.24 3.31
CA ARG A 39 -9.63 -1.10 4.03
C ARG A 39 -10.15 -2.46 4.52
N LYS A 40 -9.97 -3.52 3.73
CA LYS A 40 -10.33 -4.89 4.16
C LYS A 40 -9.45 -5.38 5.29
N ILE A 41 -8.14 -5.09 5.27
CA ILE A 41 -7.23 -5.37 6.39
C ILE A 41 -7.71 -4.66 7.66
N GLY A 42 -7.97 -3.35 7.59
CA GLY A 42 -8.49 -2.61 8.73
C GLY A 42 -9.78 -3.22 9.28
N HIS A 43 -10.69 -3.68 8.40
CA HIS A 43 -11.89 -4.37 8.84
C HIS A 43 -11.59 -5.68 9.58
N GLN A 44 -10.70 -6.53 9.05
CA GLN A 44 -10.32 -7.79 9.72
C GLN A 44 -9.65 -7.53 11.07
N VAL A 45 -8.79 -6.52 11.18
CA VAL A 45 -8.17 -6.11 12.44
C VAL A 45 -9.22 -5.74 13.50
N LEU A 46 -10.23 -4.96 13.14
CA LEU A 46 -11.33 -4.64 14.06
C LEU A 46 -12.12 -5.89 14.47
N ILE A 47 -12.41 -6.80 13.53
CA ILE A 47 -13.09 -8.07 13.83
C ILE A 47 -12.28 -8.93 14.81
N HIS A 48 -10.96 -9.01 14.65
CA HIS A 48 -10.06 -9.70 15.59
C HIS A 48 -10.02 -9.03 16.96
N ALA A 49 -10.22 -7.72 17.02
CA ALA A 49 -10.37 -6.96 18.26
C ALA A 49 -11.81 -6.98 18.82
N GLU A 50 -12.67 -7.87 18.34
CA GLU A 50 -14.08 -8.02 18.74
C GLU A 50 -14.96 -6.79 18.45
N ASP A 51 -14.56 -5.93 17.51
CA ASP A 51 -15.30 -4.75 17.07
C ASP A 51 -15.85 -4.94 15.65
N SER A 52 -17.15 -5.20 15.54
CA SER A 52 -17.84 -5.36 14.26
C SER A 52 -18.57 -4.11 13.77
N THR A 53 -18.49 -3.01 14.51
CA THR A 53 -19.34 -1.82 14.30
C THR A 53 -18.56 -0.57 13.95
N SER A 54 -17.35 -0.43 14.46
CA SER A 54 -16.53 0.75 14.23
C SER A 54 -16.06 0.82 12.78
N ARG A 55 -15.88 2.04 12.30
CA ARG A 55 -15.50 2.27 10.92
C ARG A 55 -13.98 2.29 10.76
N VAL A 56 -13.54 1.74 9.63
CA VAL A 56 -12.25 2.10 9.04
C VAL A 56 -12.44 3.44 8.31
N LEU A 57 -11.72 4.46 8.76
CA LEU A 57 -11.79 5.80 8.19
C LEU A 57 -11.20 5.85 6.76
N PRO A 58 -11.36 6.95 6.01
CA PRO A 58 -10.78 7.07 4.68
C PRO A 58 -9.27 6.78 4.68
N ILE A 59 -8.82 5.94 3.74
CA ILE A 59 -7.40 5.64 3.56
C ILE A 59 -6.75 6.82 2.85
N HIS A 60 -5.68 7.33 3.44
CA HIS A 60 -4.90 8.43 2.88
C HIS A 60 -3.50 7.93 2.52
N LYS A 61 -2.99 8.32 1.35
CA LYS A 61 -1.57 8.19 1.04
C LYS A 61 -0.88 9.51 1.39
N LYS A 62 0.14 9.46 2.23
CA LYS A 62 1.02 10.58 2.57
C LYS A 62 2.44 10.13 2.25
N ASP A 63 3.05 10.81 1.28
CA ASP A 63 4.35 10.42 0.72
C ASP A 63 4.28 8.98 0.15
N ASP A 64 5.13 8.09 0.63
CA ASP A 64 5.20 6.67 0.29
C ASP A 64 4.29 5.78 1.15
N ARG A 65 3.68 6.33 2.21
CA ARG A 65 2.91 5.57 3.20
C ARG A 65 1.40 5.69 3.01
N TYR A 66 0.73 4.55 3.06
CA TYR A 66 -0.73 4.49 3.22
C TYR A 66 -1.08 4.44 4.70
N ILE A 67 -2.03 5.26 5.12
CA ILE A 67 -2.45 5.41 6.50
C ILE A 67 -3.87 4.87 6.65
N VAL A 68 -4.02 3.84 7.47
CA VAL A 68 -5.31 3.27 7.90
C VAL A 68 -5.60 3.79 9.30
N LYS A 69 -6.71 4.50 9.45
CA LYS A 69 -7.19 5.04 10.72
C LYS A 69 -8.50 4.40 11.14
N PHE A 70 -8.74 4.34 12.44
CA PHE A 70 -9.92 3.73 13.02
C PHE A 70 -10.74 4.75 13.80
N GLU A 71 -12.04 4.51 13.89
CA GLU A 71 -12.95 5.32 14.69
C GLU A 71 -12.85 5.03 16.18
N SER A 72 -12.50 3.79 16.55
CA SER A 72 -12.44 3.32 17.94
C SER A 72 -11.01 2.95 18.36
N GLU A 73 -10.77 3.00 19.67
CA GLU A 73 -9.59 2.41 20.29
C GLU A 73 -9.78 0.91 20.49
N PHE A 74 -8.73 0.12 20.28
CA PHE A 74 -8.76 -1.33 20.37
C PHE A 74 -7.42 -1.88 20.87
N ALA A 75 -7.42 -3.11 21.38
CA ALA A 75 -6.19 -3.84 21.66
C ALA A 75 -5.74 -4.54 20.38
N LEU A 76 -4.44 -4.48 20.06
CA LEU A 76 -3.92 -5.02 18.81
C LEU A 76 -3.07 -6.26 19.10
N ASN A 77 -3.45 -7.38 18.49
CA ASN A 77 -2.63 -8.59 18.47
C ASN A 77 -1.76 -8.60 17.20
N PRO A 78 -0.42 -8.55 17.32
CA PRO A 78 0.49 -8.59 16.17
C PRO A 78 0.27 -9.79 15.23
N ASP A 79 -0.05 -10.97 15.77
CA ASP A 79 -0.30 -12.17 14.97
C ASP A 79 -1.55 -12.05 14.09
N ASP A 80 -2.61 -11.49 14.64
CA ASP A 80 -3.85 -11.28 13.91
C ASP A 80 -3.67 -10.21 12.83
N LEU A 81 -2.87 -9.17 13.11
CA LEU A 81 -2.48 -8.17 12.12
C LEU A 81 -1.71 -8.81 10.96
N VAL A 82 -0.63 -9.55 11.24
CA VAL A 82 0.18 -10.23 10.22
C VAL A 82 -0.68 -11.15 9.36
N ARG A 83 -1.50 -11.99 9.98
CA ARG A 83 -2.37 -12.94 9.28
C ARG A 83 -3.40 -12.24 8.39
N SER A 84 -3.97 -11.14 8.88
CA SER A 84 -4.93 -10.32 8.11
C SER A 84 -4.25 -9.70 6.90
N VAL A 85 -3.06 -9.14 7.05
CA VAL A 85 -2.30 -8.52 5.94
C VAL A 85 -1.94 -9.56 4.89
N GLN A 86 -1.33 -10.68 5.30
CA GLN A 86 -0.96 -11.76 4.37
C GLN A 86 -2.17 -12.30 3.61
N THR A 87 -3.24 -12.65 4.32
CA THR A 87 -4.45 -13.20 3.70
C THR A 87 -5.07 -12.24 2.68
N VAL A 88 -5.15 -10.95 3.02
CA VAL A 88 -5.78 -9.97 2.12
C VAL A 88 -4.86 -9.63 0.94
N PHE A 89 -3.55 -9.51 1.15
CA PHE A 89 -2.62 -9.23 0.05
C PHE A 89 -2.58 -10.39 -0.95
N GLU A 90 -2.58 -11.64 -0.47
CA GLU A 90 -2.75 -12.82 -1.33
C GLU A 90 -4.09 -12.79 -2.09
N GLU A 91 -5.20 -12.50 -1.40
CA GLU A 91 -6.53 -12.45 -2.04
C GLU A 91 -6.62 -11.36 -3.13
N TYR A 92 -5.94 -10.23 -2.94
CA TYR A 92 -5.95 -9.09 -3.85
C TYR A 92 -4.81 -9.13 -4.88
N ASN A 93 -3.95 -10.15 -4.86
CA ASN A 93 -2.75 -10.26 -5.70
C ASN A 93 -1.82 -9.05 -5.59
N ILE A 94 -1.55 -8.62 -4.34
CA ILE A 94 -0.54 -7.61 -4.01
C ILE A 94 0.75 -8.38 -3.75
N GLU A 95 1.64 -8.37 -4.73
CA GLU A 95 2.88 -9.18 -4.77
C GLU A 95 4.11 -8.35 -4.42
N GLU A 96 3.95 -7.15 -3.87
CA GLU A 96 5.05 -6.27 -3.48
C GLU A 96 5.63 -6.69 -2.12
N SER A 97 6.92 -6.42 -1.90
CA SER A 97 7.45 -6.45 -0.53
C SER A 97 6.83 -5.29 0.23
N TYR A 98 6.68 -5.38 1.55
CA TYR A 98 6.00 -4.32 2.30
C TYR A 98 6.49 -4.19 3.73
N ILE A 99 6.38 -2.97 4.26
CA ILE A 99 6.57 -2.64 5.67
C ILE A 99 5.20 -2.29 6.25
N VAL A 100 4.91 -2.83 7.43
CA VAL A 100 3.76 -2.46 8.25
C VAL A 100 4.26 -1.86 9.56
N GLU A 101 3.73 -0.70 9.91
CA GLU A 101 4.00 -0.03 11.18
C GLU A 101 2.68 0.23 11.93
N VAL A 102 2.72 0.07 13.25
CA VAL A 102 1.64 0.46 14.17
C VAL A 102 2.10 1.71 14.90
N GLU A 103 1.46 2.83 14.59
CA GLU A 103 1.77 4.15 15.12
C GLU A 103 0.71 4.54 16.16
N GLU A 104 1.12 5.02 17.33
CA GLU A 104 0.21 5.63 18.31
C GLU A 104 -0.33 6.98 17.81
N CYS A 105 -1.65 7.18 17.88
CA CYS A 105 -2.29 8.34 17.27
C CYS A 105 -1.81 9.71 17.78
N GLU A 106 -1.49 9.83 19.08
CA GLU A 106 -1.14 11.11 19.71
C GLU A 106 0.36 11.39 19.70
N SER A 107 1.17 10.37 20.01
CA SER A 107 2.61 10.50 20.13
C SER A 107 3.33 10.37 18.78
N GLU A 108 2.65 9.83 17.76
CA GLU A 108 3.23 9.42 16.48
C GLU A 108 4.38 8.41 16.64
N ALA A 109 4.47 7.75 17.81
CA ALA A 109 5.49 6.77 18.10
C ALA A 109 5.14 5.41 17.48
N ILE A 110 6.12 4.75 16.88
CA ILE A 110 5.97 3.40 16.35
C ILE A 110 6.03 2.40 17.51
N ALA A 111 4.88 1.81 17.84
CA ALA A 111 4.73 0.80 18.89
C ALA A 111 5.12 -0.60 18.41
N TYR A 112 4.99 -0.87 17.11
CA TYR A 112 5.30 -2.15 16.50
C TYR A 112 5.55 -1.99 14.99
N SER A 113 6.44 -2.80 14.41
CA SER A 113 6.71 -2.79 12.97
C SER A 113 7.25 -4.13 12.48
N TYR A 114 6.95 -4.49 11.24
CA TYR A 114 7.55 -5.64 10.56
C TYR A 114 7.62 -5.43 9.05
N GLU A 115 8.49 -6.20 8.39
CA GLU A 115 8.68 -6.20 6.95
C GLU A 115 8.47 -7.62 6.40
N VAL A 116 7.86 -7.72 5.22
CA VAL A 116 7.71 -8.96 4.47
C VAL A 116 8.33 -8.79 3.09
N GLN A 117 9.20 -9.73 2.72
CA GLN A 117 9.81 -9.78 1.38
C GLN A 117 9.14 -10.82 0.48
N THR A 118 9.20 -10.56 -0.81
CA THR A 118 8.58 -11.37 -1.87
C THR A 118 9.39 -12.64 -2.12
N GLN A 119 9.04 -13.69 -1.37
CA GLN A 119 9.46 -15.11 -1.47
C GLN A 119 10.57 -15.59 -0.51
N PRO A 120 10.44 -16.86 -0.10
CA PRO A 120 9.36 -17.29 0.77
C PRO A 120 9.58 -16.61 2.12
N ALA A 121 8.61 -15.83 2.59
CA ALA A 121 8.60 -15.42 3.97
C ALA A 121 8.42 -16.69 4.81
N ASP A 122 9.53 -17.27 5.29
CA ASP A 122 9.46 -18.17 6.42
C ASP A 122 8.64 -17.44 7.48
N SER A 123 7.65 -18.13 8.05
CA SER A 123 6.72 -17.61 9.07
C SER A 123 7.44 -17.38 10.42
N VAL A 124 8.59 -16.73 10.37
CA VAL A 124 9.34 -16.23 11.51
C VAL A 124 8.40 -15.29 12.25
N GLY A 125 7.90 -15.77 13.39
CA GLY A 125 6.87 -15.09 14.16
C GLY A 125 7.28 -13.65 14.45
N PHE A 126 6.58 -12.70 13.84
CA PHE A 126 6.75 -11.28 14.09
C PHE A 126 6.19 -10.97 15.49
N CYS A 127 6.99 -11.27 16.52
CA CYS A 127 6.67 -11.02 17.93
C CYS A 127 5.24 -11.42 18.36
N ALA A 128 4.88 -12.68 18.13
CA ALA A 128 3.54 -13.26 18.27
C ALA A 128 2.81 -13.05 19.62
N ASP A 129 3.54 -12.98 20.74
CA ASP A 129 2.93 -13.07 22.07
C ASP A 129 2.79 -11.73 22.81
N ARG A 130 2.90 -10.59 22.11
CA ARG A 130 2.84 -9.26 22.74
C ARG A 130 1.70 -8.41 22.18
N THR A 131 0.50 -8.67 22.69
CA THR A 131 -0.65 -7.80 22.46
C THR A 131 -0.35 -6.37 22.92
N LEU A 132 -0.53 -5.41 22.02
CA LEU A 132 -0.53 -4.00 22.38
C LEU A 132 -1.82 -3.70 23.16
N PRO A 133 -1.72 -2.97 24.30
CA PRO A 133 -2.88 -2.68 25.12
C PRO A 133 -3.91 -1.86 24.35
N LYS A 134 -5.15 -1.79 24.87
CA LYS A 134 -6.19 -0.97 24.25
C LYS A 134 -5.72 0.48 24.14
N GLY A 135 -5.73 1.02 22.92
CA GLY A 135 -5.31 2.37 22.63
C GLY A 135 -5.69 2.81 21.23
N CYS A 136 -5.30 4.04 20.88
CA CYS A 136 -5.50 4.59 19.54
C CYS A 136 -4.27 4.29 18.68
N TYR A 137 -4.48 3.52 17.60
CA TYR A 137 -3.43 3.14 16.67
C TYR A 137 -3.79 3.50 15.23
N ASN A 138 -2.80 3.94 14.46
CA ASN A 138 -2.83 3.97 13.00
C ASN A 138 -2.02 2.79 12.46
N LEU A 139 -2.45 2.20 11.35
CA LEU A 139 -1.60 1.28 10.59
C LEU A 139 -1.01 2.02 9.40
N LEU A 140 0.31 1.97 9.28
CA LEU A 140 1.06 2.55 8.17
C LEU A 140 1.56 1.41 7.28
N PHE A 141 1.38 1.56 5.97
CA PHE A 141 1.84 0.59 4.98
C PHE A 141 2.76 1.26 3.98
N THR A 142 3.95 0.72 3.79
CA THR A 142 4.89 1.11 2.74
C THR A 142 5.06 -0.08 1.81
N LEU A 143 4.73 0.09 0.53
CA LEU A 143 5.03 -0.92 -0.49
C LEU A 143 6.46 -0.68 -0.97
N LEU A 144 7.25 -1.74 -0.95
CA LEU A 144 8.63 -1.78 -1.40
C LEU A 144 8.62 -2.34 -2.81
N ASP A 145 8.70 -1.44 -3.78
CA ASP A 145 8.89 -1.83 -5.17
C ASP A 145 10.25 -2.55 -5.31
N GLY A 146 10.31 -3.61 -6.12
CA GLY A 146 11.58 -4.26 -6.48
C GLY A 146 12.56 -3.35 -7.22
N SER A 147 12.14 -2.13 -7.57
CA SER A 147 13.01 -1.03 -7.93
C SER A 147 13.27 -0.17 -6.69
N ALA A 148 14.39 -0.42 -6.04
CA ALA A 148 15.15 0.65 -5.42
C ALA A 148 15.43 1.70 -6.50
N ASP A 149 14.49 2.62 -6.70
CA ASP A 149 14.69 3.80 -7.53
C ASP A 149 15.51 4.79 -6.72
N GLU A 150 16.80 4.81 -7.03
CA GLU A 150 17.66 5.99 -7.00
C GLU A 150 17.86 6.71 -5.65
N LEU A 151 18.58 6.08 -4.72
CA LEU A 151 19.38 6.81 -3.72
C LEU A 151 20.70 6.08 -3.44
N VAL A 152 21.72 6.29 -4.29
CA VAL A 152 23.06 6.85 -3.97
C VAL A 152 23.78 7.15 -5.29
#